data_AF-A0A382GHY0-F1
#
_entry.id   AF-A0A382GHY0-F1
#
_cell.length_a   1.000
_cell.length_b   1.000
_cell.length_c   1.000
_cell.angle_alpha   90.00
_cell.angle_beta   90.00
_cell.angle_gamma   90.00
#
_symmetry.space_group_name_H-M   'P 1'
#
loop_
_entity.id
_entity.type
_entity.pdbx_description
1 polymer ?
#
loop_
_entity_poly.entity_id
_entity_poly.type
_entity_poly.pdbx_seq_one_letter_code
_entity_poly.pdbx_strand_id
1 'polypeptide(L)'
;VLITSLFFAAVHMNPGWIIQIYLLGIILGYLSWRTGSIFPGLILHSLNNGMALIIQNVQVPWINYYIWKNHVSPLFLLLALFLFFRGYKTINSNPVGATVK
;
A
#
# COMPACT_ATOMS: atom_id res chain seq x y z
N VAL A 1 -13.28 -0.02 -8.19
CA VAL A 1 -11.86 0.09 -7.80
C VAL A 1 -11.12 1.05 -8.71
N LEU A 2 -10.82 0.72 -9.98
CA LEU A 2 -9.98 1.59 -10.85
C LEU A 2 -10.45 3.06 -10.93
N ILE A 3 -11.72 3.32 -11.28
CA ILE A 3 -12.22 4.70 -11.39
C ILE A 3 -12.20 5.43 -10.04
N THR A 4 -12.63 4.77 -8.96
CA THR A 4 -12.63 5.37 -7.62
C THR A 4 -11.20 5.66 -7.14
N SER A 5 -10.24 4.79 -7.48
CA SER A 5 -8.81 5.01 -7.19
C SER A 5 -8.24 6.17 -8.01
N LEU A 6 -8.74 6.39 -9.24
CA LEU A 6 -8.33 7.51 -10.09
C LEU A 6 -8.80 8.84 -9.48
N PHE A 7 -10.07 8.93 -9.07
CA PHE A 7 -10.58 10.09 -8.35
C PHE A 7 -9.84 10.32 -7.04
N PHE A 8 -9.56 9.25 -6.28
CA PHE A 8 -8.73 9.32 -5.08
C PHE A 8 -7.37 9.95 -5.38
N ALA A 9 -6.65 9.50 -6.41
CA ALA A 9 -5.37 10.09 -6.78
C ALA A 9 -5.49 11.55 -7.26
N ALA A 10 -6.52 11.87 -8.05
CA ALA A 10 -6.72 13.21 -8.61
C ALA A 10 -6.92 14.28 -7.52
N VAL A 11 -7.68 13.97 -6.46
CA VAL A 11 -7.94 14.93 -5.38
C VAL A 11 -6.73 15.23 -4.49
N HIS A 12 -5.65 14.43 -4.59
CA HIS A 12 -4.41 14.71 -3.85
C HIS A 12 -3.58 15.84 -4.48
N MET A 13 -3.90 16.25 -5.71
CA MET A 13 -3.30 17.41 -6.39
C MET A 13 -1.77 17.40 -6.40
N ASN A 14 -1.17 16.20 -6.45
CA ASN A 14 0.28 16.04 -6.42
C ASN A 14 0.79 15.23 -7.63
N PRO A 15 1.20 15.91 -8.71
CA PRO A 15 1.62 15.25 -9.95
C PRO A 15 2.81 14.31 -9.78
N GLY A 16 3.76 14.64 -8.88
CA GLY A 16 4.97 13.85 -8.68
C GLY A 16 4.73 12.47 -8.06
N TRP A 17 3.61 12.32 -7.35
CA TRP A 17 3.28 11.09 -6.61
C TRP A 17 1.98 10.45 -7.10
N ILE A 18 1.35 10.97 -8.15
CA ILE A 18 0.02 10.55 -8.59
C ILE A 18 -0.02 9.06 -8.96
N ILE A 19 1.06 8.53 -9.54
CA ILE A 19 1.17 7.11 -9.90
C ILE A 19 1.15 6.24 -8.64
N GLN A 20 1.93 6.61 -7.62
CA GLN A 20 2.02 5.91 -6.35
C GLN A 20 0.68 5.96 -5.59
N ILE A 21 0.04 7.13 -5.56
CA ILE A 21 -1.27 7.32 -4.90
C ILE A 21 -2.37 6.51 -5.62
N TYR A 22 -2.35 6.48 -6.95
CA TYR A 22 -3.30 5.69 -7.73
C TYR A 22 -3.13 4.18 -7.47
N LEU A 23 -1.90 3.68 -7.49
CA LEU A 23 -1.60 2.27 -7.19
C LEU A 23 -2.01 1.90 -5.76
N LEU A 24 -1.72 2.76 -4.77
CA LEU A 24 -2.20 2.56 -3.40
C LEU A 24 -3.73 2.48 -3.37
N GLY A 25 -4.42 3.42 -4.02
CA GLY A 25 -5.87 3.42 -4.11
C GLY A 25 -6.45 2.14 -4.72
N ILE A 26 -5.78 1.55 -5.71
CA ILE A 26 -6.19 0.26 -6.29
C ILE A 26 -6.07 -0.86 -5.26
N ILE A 27 -4.94 -0.92 -4.54
CA ILE A 27 -4.69 -1.94 -3.51
C ILE A 27 -5.72 -1.82 -2.38
N LEU A 28 -5.99 -0.60 -1.89
CA LEU A 28 -6.99 -0.37 -0.85
C LEU A 28 -8.38 -0.83 -1.30
N GLY A 29 -8.81 -0.46 -2.50
CA GLY A 29 -10.10 -0.88 -3.05
C GLY A 29 -10.18 -2.39 -3.29
N TYR A 30 -9.09 -3.02 -3.72
CA TYR A 30 -8.99 -4.46 -3.88
C TYR A 30 -9.12 -5.20 -2.54
N LEU A 31 -8.42 -4.74 -1.50
CA LEU A 31 -8.48 -5.35 -0.17
C LEU A 31 -9.91 -5.30 0.39
N SER A 32 -10.57 -4.14 0.30
CA SER A 32 -11.96 -4.00 0.76
C SER A 32 -12.92 -4.90 -0.01
N TRP A 33 -12.77 -4.98 -1.33
CA TRP A 33 -13.58 -5.86 -2.17
C TRP A 33 -13.37 -7.34 -1.86
N ARG A 34 -12.12 -7.79 -1.68
CA ARG A 34 -11.81 -9.20 -1.44
C ARG A 34 -12.17 -9.68 -0.04
N THR A 35 -11.98 -8.83 0.96
CA THR A 35 -12.18 -9.21 2.37
C THR A 35 -13.59 -8.90 2.88
N GLY A 36 -14.38 -8.11 2.13
CA GLY A 36 -15.67 -7.61 2.59
C GLY A 36 -15.57 -6.65 3.78
N SER A 37 -14.36 -6.15 4.09
CA SER A 37 -14.07 -5.33 5.25
C SER A 37 -13.19 -4.15 4.88
N ILE A 38 -13.48 -2.98 5.44
CA ILE A 38 -12.66 -1.77 5.24
C ILE A 38 -11.37 -1.79 6.08
N PHE A 39 -11.31 -2.61 7.14
CA PHE A 39 -10.21 -2.58 8.10
C PHE A 39 -8.83 -2.90 7.50
N PRO A 40 -8.66 -3.89 6.60
CA PRO A 40 -7.38 -4.14 5.95
C PRO A 40 -6.87 -2.93 5.15
N GLY A 41 -7.78 -2.27 4.42
CA GLY A 41 -7.46 -1.04 3.70
C GLY A 41 -7.13 0.11 4.64
N LEU A 42 -7.92 0.31 5.71
CA LEU A 42 -7.68 1.34 6.72
C LEU A 42 -6.29 1.20 7.34
N ILE A 43 -5.92 0.00 7.81
CA ILE A 43 -4.61 -0.27 8.41
C ILE A 43 -3.49 0.04 7.42
N LEU A 44 -3.60 -0.43 6.17
CA LEU A 44 -2.58 -0.17 5.14
C LEU A 44 -2.42 1.33 4.86
N HIS A 45 -3.54 2.05 4.73
CA HIS A 45 -3.51 3.50 4.48
C HIS A 45 -2.91 4.27 5.67
N SER A 46 -3.31 3.93 6.90
CA SER A 46 -2.76 4.52 8.12
C SER A 46 -1.25 4.26 8.27
N LEU A 47 -0.78 3.05 7.94
CA LEU A 47 0.66 2.73 7.96
C LEU A 47 1.44 3.54 6.92
N ASN A 48 0.91 3.67 5.69
CA ASN A 48 1.54 4.47 4.64
C ASN A 48 1.69 5.94 5.08
N ASN A 49 0.61 6.56 5.55
CA ASN A 49 0.62 7.96 5.93
C ASN A 49 1.39 8.20 7.23
N GLY A 50 1.28 7.27 8.19
CA GLY A 50 2.03 7.31 9.45
C GLY A 50 3.53 7.23 9.22
N MET A 51 3.99 6.31 8.36
CA MET A 51 5.41 6.26 7.98
C MET A 51 5.86 7.52 7.25
N ALA A 52 5.06 8.05 6.33
CA ALA A 52 5.38 9.31 5.65
C ALA A 52 5.56 10.46 6.66
N LEU A 53 4.64 10.61 7.62
CA LEU A 53 4.74 11.60 8.69
C LEU A 53 5.98 11.39 9.55
N ILE A 54 6.25 10.16 9.99
CA ILE A 54 7.43 9.87 10.83
C ILE A 54 8.72 10.21 10.08
N ILE A 55 8.89 9.71 8.85
CA ILE A 55 10.12 9.91 8.07
C ILE A 55 10.31 11.40 7.74
N GLN A 56 9.23 12.15 7.54
CA GLN A 56 9.31 13.58 7.23
C GLN A 56 9.61 14.45 8.45
N ASN A 57 9.19 14.05 9.66
CA ASN A 57 9.26 14.90 10.85
C ASN A 57 10.27 14.43 11.90
N VAL A 58 10.80 13.21 11.78
CA VAL A 58 11.74 12.62 12.74
C VAL A 58 12.99 12.16 12.01
N GLN A 59 14.16 12.50 12.55
CA GLN A 59 15.40 11.94 12.03
C GLN A 59 15.48 10.46 12.38
N VAL A 60 15.36 9.60 11.37
CA VAL A 60 15.38 8.14 11.54
C VAL A 60 16.77 7.59 11.23
N PRO A 61 17.52 7.03 12.21
CA PRO A 61 18.89 6.56 12.00
C PRO A 61 19.03 5.45 10.95
N TRP A 62 17.95 4.68 10.73
CA TRP A 62 17.93 3.57 9.79
C TRP A 62 17.66 3.98 8.34
N ILE A 63 17.39 5.26 8.07
CA ILE A 63 17.05 5.74 6.71
C ILE A 63 18.17 5.46 5.69
N ASN A 64 19.44 5.44 6.15
CA ASN A 64 20.61 5.16 5.32
C ASN A 64 20.66 3.71 4.81
N TYR A 65 20.00 2.76 5.49
CA TYR A 65 19.86 1.38 5.00
C TYR A 65 18.71 1.25 4.01
N TYR A 66 17.69 2.12 4.14
CA TYR A 66 16.54 2.16 3.26
C TYR A 66 16.83 2.87 1.94
N ILE A 67 17.67 3.92 1.94
CA ILE A 67 18.01 4.71 0.75
C ILE A 67 19.35 4.26 0.17
N TRP A 68 19.33 3.76 -1.07
CA TRP A 68 20.50 3.43 -1.87
C TRP A 68 20.53 4.31 -3.14
N LYS A 69 21.56 5.16 -3.29
CA LYS A 69 21.71 6.09 -4.42
C LYS A 69 20.47 6.96 -4.67
N ASN A 70 19.89 7.55 -3.60
CA ASN A 70 18.64 8.33 -3.63
C ASN A 70 17.39 7.55 -4.06
N HIS A 71 17.45 6.22 -4.08
CA HIS A 71 16.31 5.33 -4.35
C HIS A 71 16.07 4.37 -3.21
N VAL A 72 14.91 3.71 -3.18
CA VAL A 72 14.65 2.63 -2.24
C VAL A 72 15.63 1.48 -2.51
N SER A 73 16.28 0.99 -1.47
CA SER A 73 17.26 -0.08 -1.53
C SER A 73 16.68 -1.34 -2.19
N PRO A 74 17.39 -1.97 -3.14
CA PRO A 74 16.91 -3.18 -3.82
C PRO A 74 16.50 -4.31 -2.87
N LEU A 75 17.17 -4.42 -1.72
CA LEU A 75 16.82 -5.41 -0.70
C LEU A 75 15.39 -5.22 -0.17
N PHE A 76 15.00 -3.97 0.10
CA PHE A 76 13.65 -3.64 0.56
C PHE A 76 12.62 -3.85 -0.54
N LEU A 77 12.97 -3.60 -1.81
CA LEU A 77 12.09 -3.89 -2.94
C LEU A 77 11.84 -5.40 -3.10
N LEU A 78 12.89 -6.23 -2.99
CA LEU A 78 12.77 -7.69 -3.05
C LEU A 78 11.92 -8.21 -1.89
N LEU A 79 12.15 -7.71 -0.68
CA LEU A 79 11.34 -8.06 0.49
C LEU A 79 9.87 -7.63 0.30
N ALA A 80 9.62 -6.41 -0.19
CA ALA A 80 8.28 -5.90 -0.45
C ALA A 80 7.55 -6.75 -1.50
N LEU A 81 8.22 -7.11 -2.59
CA LEU A 81 7.67 -8.02 -3.61
C LEU A 81 7.31 -9.38 -3.02
N PHE A 82 8.24 -10.00 -2.26
CA PHE A 82 7.99 -11.27 -1.61
C PHE A 82 6.77 -11.23 -0.67
N LEU A 83 6.71 -10.22 0.20
CA LEU A 83 5.60 -10.04 1.13
C LEU A 83 4.28 -9.74 0.42
N PHE A 84 4.31 -8.94 -0.65
CA PHE A 84 3.15 -8.65 -1.48
C PHE A 84 2.59 -9.93 -2.11
N PHE A 85 3.43 -10.75 -2.75
CA PHE A 85 2.99 -12.01 -3.36
C PHE A 85 2.47 -13.01 -2.32
N ARG A 86 3.14 -13.12 -1.16
CA ARG A 86 2.67 -13.96 -0.05
C ARG A 86 1.31 -13.48 0.46
N GLY A 87 1.15 -12.18 0.71
CA GLY A 87 -0.10 -11.59 1.16
C GLY A 87 -1.24 -11.79 0.17
N TYR A 88 -0.97 -11.56 -1.12
CA TYR A 88 -1.93 -11.82 -2.20
C TYR A 88 -2.36 -13.29 -2.22
N LYS A 89 -1.42 -14.24 -2.16
CA LYS A 89 -1.75 -15.68 -2.15
C LYS A 89 -2.61 -16.05 -0.93
N THR A 90 -2.28 -15.54 0.25
CA THR A 90 -3.03 -15.80 1.50
C THR A 90 -4.46 -15.25 1.45
N ILE A 91 -4.64 -14.03 0.95
CA ILE A 91 -5.99 -13.42 0.87
C ILE A 91 -6.85 -14.14 -0.17
N ASN A 92 -6.25 -14.72 -1.21
CA ASN A 92 -6.96 -15.41 -2.28
C ASN A 92 -7.05 -16.93 -2.10
N SER A 93 -6.42 -17.52 -1.08
CA SER A 93 -6.44 -18.97 -0.88
C SER A 93 -7.81 -19.49 -0.42
N ASN A 94 -8.67 -18.62 0.13
CA ASN A 94 -10.03 -18.97 0.50
C ASN A 94 -11.02 -18.41 -0.55
N PRO A 95 -11.98 -19.20 -1.03
CA PRO A 95 -13.01 -18.72 -1.94
C PRO A 95 -13.82 -17.59 -1.28
N VAL A 96 -14.00 -16.49 -2.01
CA VAL A 96 -14.93 -15.41 -1.64
C VAL A 96 -16.33 -16.02 -1.67
N GLY A 97 -16.88 -16.35 -0.49
CA GLY A 97 -18.19 -17.01 -0.34
C GLY A 97 -18.28 -18.11 0.73
N ALA A 98 -17.16 -18.55 1.32
CA ALA A 98 -17.22 -19.54 2.41
C ALA A 98 -17.72 -18.98 3.76
N THR A 99 -17.82 -17.65 3.87
CA THR A 99 -18.19 -16.93 5.11
C THR A 99 -19.56 -16.27 5.06
N VAL A 100 -20.34 -16.49 3.99
CA VAL A 100 -21.76 -16.11 3.92
C VAL A 100 -22.56 -17.31 3.39
N LYS A 101 -22.89 -18.22 4.30
CA LYS A 101 -24.08 -19.07 4.22
C LYS A 101 -24.92 -18.80 5.46
#